data_AF-A0A7R9HFX4-F1
#
_entry.id   AF-A0A7R9HFX4-F1
#
_cell.length_a   1.000
_cell.length_b   1.000
_cell.length_c   1.000
_cell.angle_alpha   90.00
_cell.angle_beta   90.00
_cell.angle_gamma   90.00
#
_symmetry.space_group_name_H-M   'P 1'
#
loop_
_entity.id
_entity.type
_entity.pdbx_description
1 polymer ?
#
loop_
_entity_poly.entity_id
_entity_poly.type
_entity_poly.pdbx_seq_one_letter_code
_entity_poly.pdbx_strand_id
1 'polypeptide(L)' 'MLERDAEGSKKVLYSQFYAPWCGHCKRLEPVWAHVAQNLHNTNIRVGRVDCTRFTSLATEFSVSGFPTIML' A
#
# COMPACT_ATOMS: atom_id res chain seq x y z
N MET A 1 -10.49 13.50 8.53
CA MET A 1 -11.09 12.25 7.99
C MET A 1 -10.02 11.17 7.83
N LEU A 2 -9.26 10.89 8.89
CA LEU A 2 -8.48 9.66 9.04
C LEU A 2 -9.17 8.95 10.20
N GLU A 3 -10.11 8.07 9.85
CA GLU A 3 -10.95 7.41 10.83
C GLU A 3 -10.10 6.47 11.69
N ARG A 4 -10.18 6.74 12.99
CA ARG A 4 -9.65 5.89 14.04
C ARG A 4 -10.51 4.64 14.10
N ASP A 5 -10.07 3.57 13.45
CA ASP A 5 -10.65 2.25 13.66
C ASP A 5 -9.78 1.40 14.59
N ALA A 6 -10.36 1.15 15.77
CA ALA A 6 -10.23 -0.04 16.60
C ALA A 6 -8.92 -0.28 17.37
N GLU A 7 -8.97 0.16 18.62
CA GLU A 7 -8.42 -0.50 19.80
C GLU A 7 -8.58 -2.05 19.73
N GLY A 8 -7.49 -2.80 19.93
CA GLY A 8 -7.57 -4.20 20.42
C GLY A 8 -7.14 -5.36 19.51
N SER A 9 -6.63 -5.16 18.29
CA SER A 9 -6.01 -6.25 17.50
C SER A 9 -4.96 -5.69 16.57
N LYS A 10 -3.70 -6.17 16.63
CA LYS A 10 -2.61 -5.74 15.73
C LYS A 10 -2.99 -6.01 14.28
N LYS A 11 -3.63 -5.04 13.60
CA LYS A 11 -3.95 -5.10 12.18
C LYS A 11 -2.64 -4.93 11.41
N VAL A 12 -2.33 -5.91 10.57
CA VAL A 12 -1.12 -5.93 9.76
C VAL A 12 -1.41 -5.15 8.48
N LEU A 13 -0.66 -4.08 8.19
CA LEU A 13 -0.95 -3.18 7.06
C LEU A 13 0.11 -3.34 5.96
N TYR A 14 -0.25 -3.96 4.84
CA TYR A 14 0.61 -3.97 3.66
C TYR A 14 0.38 -2.70 2.84
N SER A 15 1.44 -1.95 2.57
CA SER A 15 1.39 -0.75 1.74
C SER A 15 2.22 -0.95 0.47
N GLN A 16 1.58 -0.77 -0.68
CA GLN A 16 2.27 -0.73 -1.97
C GLN A 16 2.64 0.71 -2.31
N PHE A 17 3.93 0.98 -2.39
CA PHE A 17 4.47 2.22 -2.93
C PHE A 17 4.54 2.12 -4.45
N TYR A 18 3.86 3.03 -5.13
CA TYR A 18 3.75 3.04 -6.59
C TYR A 18 3.92 4.45 -7.16
N ALA A 19 4.13 4.50 -8.48
CA ALA A 19 4.12 5.72 -9.27
C ALA A 19 3.17 5.56 -10.47
N PRO A 20 2.34 6.57 -10.79
CA PRO A 20 1.32 6.49 -11.85
C PRO A 20 1.90 6.34 -13.27
N TRP A 21 3.16 6.75 -13.47
CA TRP A 21 3.87 6.60 -14.75
C TRP A 21 4.60 5.25 -14.87
N CYS A 22 4.71 4.46 -13.79
CA CYS A 22 5.43 3.19 -13.82
C CYS A 22 4.61 2.09 -14.47
N GLY A 23 5.06 1.58 -15.62
CA GLY A 23 4.40 0.46 -16.31
C GLY A 23 4.36 -0.84 -15.50
N HIS A 24 5.35 -1.08 -14.63
CA HIS A 24 5.37 -2.25 -13.73
C HIS A 24 4.27 -2.15 -12.66
N CYS A 25 4.02 -0.96 -12.12
CA CYS A 25 2.95 -0.72 -11.15
C CYS A 25 1.57 -0.99 -11.75
N LYS A 26 1.31 -0.49 -12.96
CA LYS A 26 0.01 -0.69 -13.64
C LYS A 26 -0.32 -2.18 -13.86
N ARG A 27 0.71 -3.00 -14.15
CA ARG A 27 0.53 -4.46 -14.27
C ARG A 27 0.24 -5.13 -12.94
N LEU A 28 0.72 -4.56 -11.83
CA LEU A 28 0.52 -5.08 -10.49
C LEU A 28 -0.81 -4.64 -9.87
N GLU A 29 -1.40 -3.52 -10.31
CA GLU A 29 -2.70 -3.04 -9.81
C GLU A 29 -3.83 -4.08 -9.78
N PRO A 30 -4.12 -4.86 -10.84
CA PRO A 30 -5.20 -5.85 -10.80
C PRO A 30 -4.93 -6.95 -9.77
N VAL A 31 -3.67 -7.38 -9.63
CA VAL A 31 -3.26 -8.38 -8.64
C VAL A 31 -3.37 -7.80 -7.23
N TRP A 32 -2.95 -6.55 -7.02
CA TRP A 32 -3.03 -5.87 -5.73
C TRP A 32 -4.48 -5.68 -5.27
N ALA A 33 -5.37 -5.32 -6.20
CA ALA A 33 -6.80 -5.26 -5.93
C ALA A 33 -7.39 -6.63 -5.58
N HIS A 34 -6.94 -7.70 -6.24
CA HIS A 34 -7.34 -9.07 -5.90
C HIS A 34 -6.86 -9.47 -4.51
N VAL A 35 -5.62 -9.13 -4.13
CA VAL A 35 -5.09 -9.37 -2.78
C VAL A 35 -5.90 -8.63 -1.72
N ALA A 36 -6.21 -7.35 -1.94
CA ALA A 36 -7.04 -6.57 -1.04
C ALA A 36 -8.44 -7.19 -0.88
N GLN A 37 -9.03 -7.69 -1.97
CA GLN A 37 -10.31 -8.39 -1.94
C GLN A 37 -10.23 -9.73 -1.19
N ASN A 38 -9.17 -10.52 -1.35
CA ASN A 38 -9.05 -11.79 -0.62
C ASN A 38 -8.80 -11.57 0.87
N LEU A 39 -8.10 -10.50 1.24
CA LEU A 39 -7.73 -10.21 2.62
C LEU A 39 -8.73 -9.33 3.37
N HIS A 40 -9.82 -8.89 2.73
CA HIS A 40 -10.80 -7.95 3.31
C HIS A 40 -11.39 -8.40 4.66
N ASN A 41 -11.62 -9.72 4.81
CA ASN A 41 -12.21 -10.33 6.00
C ASN A 41 -11.16 -10.83 7.01
N THR A 42 -9.89 -10.52 6.77
CA THR A 42 -8.79 -10.87 7.67
C THR A 42 -8.37 -9.66 8.51
N ASN A 43 -7.47 -9.88 9.48
CA ASN A 43 -6.86 -8.77 10.21
C ASN A 43 -5.76 -8.05 9.41
N ILE A 44 -5.62 -8.37 8.12
CA ILE A 44 -4.66 -7.75 7.22
C ILE A 44 -5.36 -6.65 6.42
N ARG A 45 -4.79 -5.45 6.45
CA ARG A 45 -5.20 -4.32 5.62
C ARG A 45 -4.20 -4.18 4.48
N VAL A 46 -4.70 -3.82 3.30
CA VAL A 46 -3.90 -3.66 2.09
C VAL A 46 -4.17 -2.26 1.55
N GLY A 47 -3.12 -1.46 1.44
CA GLY A 47 -3.16 -0.06 1.02
C GLY A 47 -2.21 0.20 -0.15
N ARG A 48 -2.37 1.37 -0.76
CA ARG A 48 -1.47 1.87 -1.80
C ARG A 48 -1.10 3.32 -1.52
N VAL A 49 0.17 3.65 -1.73
CA VAL A 49 0.74 4.97 -1.48
C VAL A 49 1.37 5.47 -2.78
N ASP A 50 0.89 6.62 -3.23
CA ASP A 50 1.43 7.31 -4.39
C ASP A 50 2.66 8.12 -3.99
N CYS A 51 3.84 7.59 -4.28
CA CYS A 51 5.11 8.24 -3.95
C CYS A 51 5.39 9.50 -4.78
N THR A 52 4.65 9.73 -5.88
CA THR A 52 4.79 10.98 -6.64
C THR A 52 4.10 12.15 -5.96
N ARG A 53 3.08 11.86 -5.14
CA ARG A 53 2.38 12.85 -4.32
C ARG A 53 2.95 12.94 -2.90
N PHE A 54 3.39 11.80 -2.36
CA PHE A 54 3.91 11.68 -1.00
C PHE A 54 5.41 11.35 -1.01
N THR A 55 6.22 12.29 -1.51
CA THR A 55 7.69 12.12 -1.61
C THR A 55 8.35 11.97 -0.24
N SER A 56 7.87 12.67 0.79
CA SER A 56 8.37 12.54 2.17
C SER A 56 8.22 11.13 2.72
N LEU A 57 7.08 10.47 2.46
CA LEU A 57 6.88 9.06 2.84
C LEU A 57 7.80 8.15 2.03
N ALA A 58 7.95 8.39 0.72
CA ALA A 58 8.87 7.61 -0.10
C ALA A 58 10.32 7.67 0.45
N THR A 59 10.76 8.84 0.92
CA THR A 59 12.08 9.01 1.54
C THR A 59 12.17 8.36 2.92
N GLU A 60 11.14 8.53 3.77
CA GLU A 60 11.09 7.93 5.10
C GLU A 60 11.17 6.40 5.04
N PHE A 61 10.47 5.80 4.08
CA PHE A 61 10.50 4.37 3.80
C PHE A 61 11.65 3.95 2.86
N SER A 62 12.56 4.86 2.51
CA SER A 62 13.72 4.62 1.64
C SER A 62 13.37 3.90 0.32
N VAL A 63 12.22 4.26 -0.27
CA VAL A 63 11.70 3.67 -1.51
C VAL A 63 12.55 4.16 -2.69
N SER A 64 13.44 3.30 -3.15
CA SER A 64 14.37 3.60 -4.25
C SER A 64 13.86 3.16 -5.63
N GLY A 65 12.73 2.44 -5.68
CA GLY A 65 12.17 1.92 -6.93
C GLY A 65 10.71 1.49 -6.80
N PHE A 66 10.03 1.35 -7.94
CA PHE A 66 8.62 0.98 -8.00
C PHE A 66 8.38 -0.25 -8.88
N PRO A 67 7.46 -1.15 -8.51
CA PRO A 67 6.69 -1.17 -7.26
C PRO A 67 7.50 -1.67 -6.06
N THR A 68 7.25 -1.11 -4.87
CA THR A 68 7.79 -1.61 -3.59
C THR A 68 6.64 -1.93 -2.65
N ILE A 69 6.70 -3.05 -1.92
CA ILE A 69 5.68 -3.47 -0.96
C ILE A 69 6.32 -3.53 0.43
N MET A 70 5.70 -2.89 1.42
CA MET A 70 6.14 -2.93 2.82
C MET A 70 5.01 -3.31 3.77
N LEU A 71 5.41 -3.77 4.96
CA LEU A 71 4.56 -4.24 6.07
C LEU A 71 4.43 -3.19 7.17
#